data_AF-A0A1M4Z324-F1
#
_entry.id   AF-A0A1M4Z324-F1
#
_cell.length_a   1.000
_cell.length_b   1.000
_cell.length_c   1.000
_cell.angle_alpha   90.00
_cell.angle_beta   90.00
_cell.angle_gamma   90.00
#
_symmetry.space_group_name_H-M   'P 1'
#
loop_
_entity.id
_entity.type
_entity.pdbx_description
1 polymer ?
#
loop_
_entity_poly.entity_id
_entity_poly.type
_entity_poly.pdbx_seq_one_letter_code
_entity_poly.pdbx_strand_id
1 'polypeptide(L)'
;MLRFCINTLGISKDKIVTYKKFEKWYTNNVVKYTKNYIHPIDFWTELKGVIKGIMGINWNRDGIIPKDILKKETMETLISDGFISKNNNVYKINESSIQEIIQHYCDKGYKNQELIQEIEKLRNYFLNYNFIDKMIKRETYLSLPADYSIFNEDEKNYIYDLSLKYQAWLDENGYYDENDLAILVLKKIKNNEIEKYDYILVDEIQDLTELQILMLIELLKDKSNIFLGGDVH
;
A
#
# COMPACT_ATOMS: atom_id res chain seq x y z
N MET A 1 1.74 -15.89 -8.32
CA MET A 1 0.92 -14.65 -8.23
C MET A 1 0.58 -14.06 -9.62
N LEU A 2 1.55 -13.57 -10.42
CA LEU A 2 1.27 -12.84 -11.68
C LEU A 2 0.30 -13.54 -12.66
N ARG A 3 0.49 -14.84 -12.90
CA ARG A 3 -0.38 -15.64 -13.79
C ARG A 3 -1.84 -15.65 -13.32
N PHE A 4 -2.06 -15.72 -12.01
CA PHE A 4 -3.40 -15.65 -11.44
C PHE A 4 -4.05 -14.30 -11.77
N CYS A 5 -3.37 -13.18 -11.49
CA CYS A 5 -3.93 -11.86 -11.73
C CYS A 5 -4.27 -11.63 -13.22
N ILE A 6 -3.37 -12.05 -14.12
CA ILE A 6 -3.59 -11.99 -15.58
C ILE A 6 -4.86 -12.72 -15.99
N ASN A 7 -5.04 -13.97 -15.52
CA ASN A 7 -6.19 -14.79 -15.87
C ASN A 7 -7.49 -14.20 -15.30
N THR A 8 -7.47 -13.79 -14.03
CA THR A 8 -8.61 -13.22 -13.32
C THR A 8 -9.09 -11.91 -13.94
N LEU A 9 -8.17 -11.12 -14.49
CA LEU A 9 -8.49 -9.82 -15.10
C LEU A 9 -8.72 -9.90 -16.62
N GLY A 10 -8.40 -11.03 -17.26
CA GLY A 10 -8.47 -11.16 -18.72
C GLY A 10 -7.51 -10.23 -19.46
N ILE A 11 -6.41 -9.81 -18.81
CA ILE A 11 -5.43 -8.89 -19.40
C ILE A 11 -4.43 -9.67 -20.24
N SER A 12 -4.16 -9.23 -21.47
CA SER A 12 -3.18 -9.89 -22.32
C SER A 12 -1.74 -9.71 -21.82
N LYS A 13 -0.90 -10.74 -21.99
CA LYS A 13 0.49 -10.75 -21.49
C LYS A 13 1.36 -9.62 -22.07
N ASP A 14 1.08 -9.14 -23.28
CA ASP A 14 1.82 -8.04 -23.91
C ASP A 14 1.60 -6.69 -23.22
N LYS A 15 0.49 -6.57 -22.46
CA LYS A 15 0.18 -5.39 -21.65
C LYS A 15 0.94 -5.36 -20.33
N ILE A 16 1.58 -6.46 -19.94
CA ILE A 16 2.31 -6.54 -18.67
C ILE A 16 3.73 -6.00 -18.85
N VAL A 17 4.17 -5.20 -17.88
CA VAL A 17 5.54 -4.68 -17.83
C VAL A 17 6.44 -5.65 -17.07
N THR A 18 7.35 -6.28 -17.80
CA THR A 18 8.48 -7.02 -17.24
C THR A 18 9.64 -6.08 -16.95
N TYR A 19 10.58 -6.51 -16.11
CA TYR A 19 11.80 -5.73 -15.86
C TYR A 19 12.52 -5.33 -17.16
N LYS A 20 12.63 -6.23 -18.14
CA LYS A 20 13.25 -5.91 -19.45
C LYS A 20 12.53 -4.80 -20.21
N LYS A 21 11.19 -4.77 -20.15
CA LYS A 21 10.38 -3.73 -20.82
C LYS A 21 10.52 -2.40 -20.07
N PHE A 22 10.50 -2.44 -18.75
CA PHE A 22 10.81 -1.30 -17.90
C PHE A 22 12.22 -0.75 -18.14
N GLU A 23 13.26 -1.59 -18.19
CA GLU A 23 14.65 -1.17 -18.36
C GLU A 23 14.87 -0.45 -19.70
N LYS A 24 14.18 -0.91 -20.76
CA LYS A 24 14.15 -0.22 -22.04
C LYS A 24 13.50 1.16 -21.92
N TRP A 25 12.37 1.26 -21.22
CA TRP A 25 11.74 2.55 -20.93
C TRP A 25 12.69 3.46 -20.12
N TYR A 26 13.32 2.93 -19.08
CA TYR A 26 14.23 3.66 -18.20
C TYR A 26 15.40 4.26 -18.98
N THR A 27 16.08 3.44 -19.79
CA THR A 27 17.23 3.86 -20.60
C THR A 27 16.87 4.98 -21.59
N ASN A 28 15.63 5.02 -22.08
CA ASN A 28 15.18 6.05 -23.01
C ASN A 28 14.73 7.35 -22.31
N ASN A 29 14.43 7.31 -21.02
CA ASN A 29 13.84 8.43 -20.29
C ASN A 29 14.76 9.02 -19.20
N VAL A 30 15.83 8.32 -18.86
CA VAL A 30 16.81 8.73 -17.85
C VAL A 30 18.16 8.97 -18.49
N VAL A 31 18.68 10.18 -18.30
CA VAL A 31 20.01 10.56 -18.78
C VAL A 31 21.05 10.04 -17.79
N LYS A 32 21.94 9.16 -18.25
CA LYS A 32 23.10 8.72 -17.45
C LYS A 32 23.95 9.95 -17.10
N TYR A 33 24.50 9.98 -15.88
CA TYR A 33 25.41 11.02 -15.35
C TYR A 33 24.77 12.34 -14.85
N THR A 34 23.47 12.38 -14.59
CA THR A 34 22.88 13.46 -13.78
C THR A 34 23.29 13.32 -12.31
N LYS A 35 23.37 14.44 -11.57
CA LYS A 35 23.71 14.45 -10.12
C LYS A 35 22.89 13.46 -9.28
N ASN A 36 21.62 13.25 -9.64
CA ASN A 36 20.69 12.36 -8.94
C ASN A 36 20.43 11.06 -9.72
N TYR A 37 21.40 10.57 -10.50
CA TYR A 37 21.24 9.32 -11.24
C TYR A 37 21.01 8.14 -10.27
N ILE A 38 19.93 7.39 -10.49
CA ILE A 38 19.62 6.15 -9.79
C ILE A 38 19.85 4.98 -10.75
N HIS A 39 20.35 3.84 -10.27
CA HIS A 39 20.48 2.66 -11.12
C HIS A 39 19.07 2.10 -11.44
N PRO A 40 18.79 1.57 -12.64
CA PRO A 40 17.47 1.03 -12.99
C PRO A 40 16.98 -0.05 -12.03
N ILE A 41 17.87 -0.89 -11.50
CA ILE A 41 17.52 -1.91 -10.50
C ILE A 41 17.02 -1.24 -9.21
N ASP A 42 17.77 -0.28 -8.69
CA ASP A 42 17.42 0.38 -7.43
C ASP A 42 16.11 1.17 -7.58
N PHE A 43 15.92 1.87 -8.72
CA PHE A 43 14.66 2.54 -9.02
C PHE A 43 13.50 1.54 -9.12
N TRP A 44 13.70 0.40 -9.79
CA TRP A 44 12.66 -0.62 -9.91
C TRP A 44 12.25 -1.21 -8.57
N THR A 45 13.24 -1.53 -7.72
CA THR A 45 13.03 -2.03 -6.36
C THR A 45 12.27 -1.01 -5.52
N GLU A 46 12.70 0.25 -5.53
CA GLU A 46 12.06 1.33 -4.78
C GLU A 46 10.63 1.61 -5.26
N LEU A 47 10.44 1.66 -6.58
CA LEU A 47 9.14 1.86 -7.21
C LEU A 47 8.15 0.75 -6.85
N LYS A 48 8.56 -0.51 -7.04
CA LYS A 48 7.68 -1.66 -6.79
C LYS A 48 7.47 -1.90 -5.30
N GLY A 49 8.55 -1.91 -4.52
CA GLY A 49 8.52 -2.23 -3.10
C GLY A 49 7.88 -1.12 -2.30
N VAL A 50 8.39 0.11 -2.45
CA VAL A 50 8.03 1.25 -1.61
C VAL A 50 6.85 2.02 -2.20
N ILE A 51 7.06 2.70 -3.32
CA ILE A 51 6.12 3.73 -3.80
C ILE A 51 4.76 3.13 -4.20
N LYS A 52 4.79 1.98 -4.86
CA LYS A 52 3.57 1.27 -5.27
C LYS A 52 3.17 0.13 -4.33
N GLY A 53 4.13 -0.42 -3.58
CA GLY A 53 3.99 -1.71 -2.90
C GLY A 53 3.66 -1.66 -1.41
N ILE A 54 4.02 -0.60 -0.68
CA ILE A 54 3.76 -0.55 0.76
C ILE A 54 2.29 -0.29 1.07
N MET A 55 1.88 -0.86 2.18
CA MET A 55 0.67 -0.56 2.91
C MET A 55 0.88 0.51 3.99
N GLY A 56 2.11 0.98 4.13
CA GLY A 56 2.50 2.06 5.04
C GLY A 56 2.63 1.57 6.48
N ILE A 57 3.10 2.48 7.34
CA ILE A 57 3.35 2.17 8.76
C ILE A 57 2.04 1.70 9.40
N ASN A 58 2.08 0.57 10.10
CA ASN A 58 0.90 -0.07 10.73
C ASN A 58 -0.24 -0.37 9.75
N TRP A 59 0.06 -0.73 8.49
CA TRP A 59 -0.93 -0.96 7.45
C TRP A 59 -1.78 0.27 7.13
N ASN A 60 -1.22 1.46 7.36
CA ASN A 60 -1.83 2.73 7.02
C ASN A 60 -1.05 3.50 5.95
N ARG A 61 -1.53 3.40 4.71
CA ARG A 61 -0.80 3.83 3.52
C ARG A 61 -0.67 5.34 3.38
N ASP A 62 -1.70 6.10 3.78
CA ASP A 62 -1.68 7.57 3.76
C ASP A 62 -1.97 8.21 5.13
N GLY A 63 -2.43 7.42 6.10
CA GLY A 63 -2.80 7.92 7.42
C GLY A 63 -4.11 8.68 7.47
N ILE A 64 -4.75 8.95 6.32
CA ILE A 64 -5.78 9.98 6.23
C ILE A 64 -7.12 9.44 6.68
N ILE A 65 -7.73 10.15 7.62
CA ILE A 65 -9.04 9.83 8.18
C ILE A 65 -10.10 10.73 7.53
N PRO A 66 -11.12 10.15 6.85
CA PRO A 66 -12.27 10.90 6.37
C PRO A 66 -12.97 11.64 7.51
N LYS A 67 -13.46 12.85 7.25
CA LYS A 67 -14.09 13.68 8.29
C LYS A 67 -15.31 13.03 8.93
N ASP A 68 -16.07 12.24 8.17
CA ASP A 68 -17.38 11.74 8.56
C ASP A 68 -17.39 10.26 8.99
N ILE A 69 -16.22 9.62 9.05
CA ILE A 69 -16.13 8.20 9.44
C ILE A 69 -16.31 7.97 10.94
N LEU A 70 -15.94 8.97 11.74
CA LEU A 70 -16.05 8.97 13.20
C LEU A 70 -17.04 10.04 13.64
N LYS A 71 -17.73 9.82 14.76
CA LYS A 71 -18.43 10.90 15.43
C LYS A 71 -17.45 11.96 15.91
N LYS A 72 -17.96 13.18 16.02
CA LYS A 72 -17.20 14.34 16.49
C LYS A 72 -16.56 14.10 17.87
N GLU A 73 -17.31 13.51 18.81
CA GLU A 73 -16.85 13.20 20.17
C GLU A 73 -15.68 12.20 20.19
N THR A 74 -15.77 11.14 19.40
CA THR A 74 -14.70 10.16 19.19
C THR A 74 -13.46 10.81 18.59
N MET A 75 -13.64 11.63 17.54
CA MET A 75 -12.55 12.37 16.91
C MET A 75 -11.84 13.30 17.90
N GLU A 76 -12.59 14.06 18.69
CA GLU A 76 -12.06 14.98 19.70
C GLU A 76 -11.29 14.22 20.79
N THR A 77 -11.79 13.06 21.21
CA THR A 77 -11.13 12.20 22.21
C THR A 77 -9.81 11.65 21.68
N LEU A 78 -9.79 11.13 20.45
CA LEU A 78 -8.56 10.61 19.82
C LEU A 78 -7.51 11.70 19.55
N ILE A 79 -7.95 12.94 19.28
CA ILE A 79 -7.05 14.10 19.16
C ILE A 79 -6.49 14.47 20.54
N SER A 80 -7.34 14.55 21.56
CA SER A 80 -6.95 14.88 22.93
C SER A 80 -5.94 13.88 23.50
N ASP A 81 -6.12 12.59 23.20
CA ASP A 81 -5.23 11.51 23.64
C ASP A 81 -3.98 11.37 22.74
N GLY A 82 -3.86 12.18 21.67
CA GLY A 82 -2.67 12.23 20.82
C GLY A 82 -2.57 11.12 19.78
N PHE A 83 -3.64 10.36 19.52
CA PHE A 83 -3.66 9.33 18.48
C PHE A 83 -3.94 9.89 17.08
N ILE A 84 -4.62 11.03 17.00
CA ILE A 84 -4.92 11.72 15.74
C ILE A 84 -4.36 13.13 15.79
N SER A 85 -3.70 13.53 14.71
CA SER A 85 -3.33 14.92 14.45
C SER A 85 -4.31 15.56 13.46
N LYS A 86 -4.56 16.86 13.63
CA LYS A 86 -5.32 17.68 12.70
C LYS A 86 -4.42 18.76 12.15
N ASN A 87 -4.18 18.75 10.83
CA ASN A 87 -3.52 19.86 10.14
C ASN A 87 -4.48 20.41 9.08
N ASN A 88 -4.79 21.71 9.19
CA ASN A 88 -5.83 22.38 8.40
C ASN A 88 -7.18 21.64 8.49
N ASN A 89 -7.51 20.88 7.45
CA ASN A 89 -8.75 20.15 7.27
C ASN A 89 -8.53 18.64 7.08
N VAL A 90 -7.31 18.14 7.30
CA VAL A 90 -6.95 16.74 7.17
C VAL A 90 -6.68 16.16 8.56
N TYR A 91 -7.35 15.05 8.87
CA TYR A 91 -7.09 14.25 10.06
C TYR A 91 -6.14 13.12 9.68
N LYS A 92 -5.10 12.90 10.47
CA LYS A 92 -4.12 11.83 10.24
C LYS A 92 -3.95 11.00 11.50
N ILE A 93 -3.90 9.68 11.36
CA ILE A 93 -3.42 8.83 12.44
C ILE A 93 -1.93 9.11 12.69
N ASN A 94 -1.54 9.10 13.96
CA ASN A 94 -0.13 9.19 14.34
C ASN A 94 0.50 7.79 14.32
N GLU A 95 1.64 7.60 15.00
CA GLU A 95 2.43 6.36 14.90
C GLU A 95 1.79 5.12 15.55
N SER A 96 0.67 5.27 16.27
CA SER A 96 -0.02 4.14 16.89
C SER A 96 -0.84 3.36 15.87
N SER A 97 -0.71 2.03 15.91
CA SER A 97 -1.61 1.12 15.21
C SER A 97 -3.03 1.19 15.78
N ILE A 98 -4.03 0.87 14.95
CA ILE A 98 -5.42 0.79 15.43
C ILE A 98 -5.57 -0.20 16.60
N GLN A 99 -4.78 -1.28 16.60
CA GLN A 99 -4.83 -2.27 17.68
C GLN A 99 -4.32 -1.70 19.01
N GLU A 100 -3.25 -0.91 19.00
CA GLU A 100 -2.74 -0.24 20.20
C GLU A 100 -3.74 0.79 20.73
N ILE A 101 -4.41 1.53 19.85
CA ILE A 101 -5.45 2.49 20.23
C ILE A 101 -6.62 1.75 20.91
N ILE A 102 -7.10 0.65 20.30
CA ILE A 102 -8.15 -0.20 20.88
C ILE A 102 -7.71 -0.73 22.25
N GLN A 103 -6.48 -1.21 22.37
CA GLN A 103 -5.95 -1.77 23.61
C GLN A 103 -5.91 -0.71 24.72
N HIS A 104 -5.41 0.49 24.43
CA HIS A 104 -5.37 1.62 25.37
C HIS A 104 -6.75 1.95 25.95
N TYR A 105 -7.78 2.01 25.12
CA TYR A 105 -9.13 2.28 25.61
C TYR A 105 -9.75 1.08 26.34
N CYS A 106 -9.45 -0.15 25.91
CA CYS A 106 -9.84 -1.34 26.66
C CYS A 106 -9.24 -1.33 28.08
N ASP A 107 -7.97 -0.96 28.22
CA ASP A 107 -7.27 -0.87 29.51
C ASP A 107 -7.85 0.23 30.40
N LYS A 108 -8.37 1.32 29.81
CA LYS A 108 -9.14 2.37 30.50
C LYS A 108 -10.59 1.98 30.84
N GLY A 109 -11.03 0.75 30.53
CA GLY A 109 -12.37 0.27 30.85
C GLY A 109 -13.44 0.54 29.79
N TYR A 110 -13.06 0.97 28.57
CA TYR A 110 -14.00 1.24 27.47
C TYR A 110 -14.42 -0.03 26.70
N LYS A 111 -14.20 -1.22 27.27
CA LYS A 111 -14.51 -2.49 26.59
C LYS A 111 -15.98 -2.53 26.16
N ASN A 112 -16.21 -2.78 24.87
CA ASN A 112 -17.54 -2.80 24.22
C ASN A 112 -18.29 -1.46 24.17
N GLN A 113 -17.63 -0.33 24.43
CA GLN A 113 -18.26 0.98 24.26
C GLN A 113 -18.33 1.39 22.79
N GLU A 114 -19.21 2.35 22.51
CA GLU A 114 -19.37 2.95 21.18
C GLU A 114 -18.05 3.47 20.62
N LEU A 115 -17.18 4.02 21.47
CA LEU A 115 -15.83 4.45 21.10
C LEU A 115 -15.02 3.34 20.41
N ILE A 116 -15.02 2.13 20.97
CA ILE A 116 -14.30 0.99 20.38
C ILE A 116 -14.92 0.61 19.03
N GLN A 117 -16.25 0.59 18.94
CA GLN A 117 -16.95 0.29 17.68
C GLN A 117 -16.64 1.33 16.59
N GLU A 118 -16.45 2.59 16.95
CA GLU A 118 -16.05 3.65 16.02
C GLU A 118 -14.60 3.52 15.56
N ILE A 119 -13.68 3.21 16.47
CA ILE A 119 -12.27 2.93 16.14
C ILE A 119 -12.18 1.68 15.23
N GLU A 120 -13.05 0.71 15.44
CA GLU A 120 -13.19 -0.47 14.57
C GLU A 120 -13.63 -0.11 13.13
N LYS A 121 -14.47 0.92 12.96
CA LYS A 121 -14.81 1.43 11.61
C LYS A 121 -13.56 1.99 10.91
N LEU A 122 -12.65 2.65 11.63
CA LEU A 122 -11.37 3.11 11.05
C LEU A 122 -10.52 1.94 10.57
N ARG A 123 -10.43 0.85 11.37
CA ARG A 123 -9.71 -0.36 10.95
C ARG A 123 -10.23 -0.86 9.61
N ASN A 124 -11.55 -0.99 9.51
CA ASN A 124 -12.21 -1.43 8.29
C ASN A 124 -11.99 -0.46 7.13
N TYR A 125 -11.97 0.85 7.38
CA TYR A 125 -11.69 1.84 6.33
C TYR A 125 -10.27 1.74 5.80
N PHE A 126 -9.26 1.64 6.66
CA PHE A 126 -7.87 1.51 6.19
C PHE A 126 -7.67 0.22 5.39
N LEU A 127 -8.32 -0.88 5.80
CA LEU A 127 -8.32 -2.15 5.06
C LEU A 127 -9.13 -2.11 3.74
N ASN A 128 -10.09 -1.19 3.58
CA ASN A 128 -11.01 -1.20 2.44
C ASN A 128 -10.87 -0.02 1.47
N TYR A 129 -10.46 1.15 1.90
CA TYR A 129 -10.52 2.38 1.11
C TYR A 129 -9.16 2.88 0.62
N ASN A 130 -8.04 2.46 1.25
CA ASN A 130 -6.71 3.02 0.98
C ASN A 130 -6.00 2.49 -0.29
N PHE A 131 -6.73 1.84 -1.21
CA PHE A 131 -6.20 1.17 -2.41
C PHE A 131 -6.57 1.87 -3.72
N ILE A 132 -7.23 3.02 -3.63
CA ILE A 132 -7.68 3.71 -4.83
C ILE A 132 -6.47 4.20 -5.64
N ASP A 133 -5.44 4.67 -4.95
CA ASP A 133 -4.25 5.24 -5.56
C ASP A 133 -3.23 4.15 -5.90
N LYS A 134 -2.66 4.22 -7.11
CA LYS A 134 -1.61 3.29 -7.58
C LYS A 134 -0.27 3.49 -6.86
N MET A 135 -0.07 4.68 -6.29
CA MET A 135 1.16 5.13 -5.64
C MET A 135 0.81 5.81 -4.32
N ILE A 136 1.68 5.69 -3.32
CA ILE A 136 1.63 6.55 -2.13
C ILE A 136 1.88 8.00 -2.51
N LYS A 137 1.40 8.94 -1.68
CA LYS A 137 1.65 10.37 -1.88
C LYS A 137 3.11 10.72 -1.64
N ARG A 138 3.59 11.79 -2.28
CA ARG A 138 4.97 12.27 -2.13
C ARG A 138 5.30 12.54 -0.67
N GLU A 139 4.41 13.23 0.04
CA GLU A 139 4.61 13.60 1.45
C GLU A 139 4.77 12.34 2.32
N THR A 140 3.96 11.30 2.04
CA THR A 140 4.10 10.00 2.71
C THR A 140 5.47 9.41 2.42
N TYR A 141 5.87 9.32 1.15
CA TYR A 141 7.15 8.75 0.73
C TYR A 141 8.37 9.44 1.36
N LEU A 142 8.38 10.78 1.36
CA LEU A 142 9.44 11.59 1.95
C LEU A 142 9.53 11.39 3.47
N SER A 143 8.40 11.18 4.14
CA SER A 143 8.32 10.96 5.59
C SER A 143 8.67 9.55 6.06
N LEU A 144 8.89 8.59 5.15
CA LEU A 144 9.17 7.21 5.54
C LEU A 144 10.51 7.08 6.28
N PRO A 145 10.57 6.24 7.34
CA PRO A 145 11.82 5.88 8.03
C PRO A 145 12.87 5.30 7.09
N ALA A 146 14.13 5.36 7.49
CA ALA A 146 15.26 4.86 6.71
C ALA A 146 15.15 3.35 6.39
N ASP A 147 14.50 2.57 7.25
CA ASP A 147 14.28 1.13 7.05
C ASP A 147 13.41 0.83 5.82
N TYR A 148 12.61 1.79 5.35
CA TYR A 148 11.80 1.64 4.14
C TYR A 148 12.52 2.13 2.88
N SER A 149 13.45 3.07 3.00
CA SER A 149 14.14 3.67 1.87
C SER A 149 15.49 4.23 2.31
N ILE A 150 16.56 3.72 1.70
CA ILE A 150 17.93 4.16 1.96
C ILE A 150 18.29 5.49 1.29
N PHE A 151 17.45 5.99 0.37
CA PHE A 151 17.68 7.22 -0.38
C PHE A 151 17.51 8.48 0.47
N ASN A 152 18.34 9.48 0.20
CA ASN A 152 18.22 10.80 0.81
C ASN A 152 17.06 11.61 0.19
N GLU A 153 16.75 12.78 0.76
CA GLU A 153 15.61 13.59 0.34
C GLU A 153 15.66 14.05 -1.14
N ASP A 154 16.82 14.43 -1.66
CA ASP A 154 17.00 14.83 -3.07
C ASP A 154 16.77 13.64 -4.02
N GLU A 155 17.29 12.47 -3.64
CA GLU A 155 17.10 11.21 -4.39
C GLU A 155 15.64 10.77 -4.36
N LYS A 156 15.00 10.76 -3.18
CA LYS A 156 13.57 10.44 -3.05
C LYS A 156 12.71 11.35 -3.92
N ASN A 157 12.97 12.66 -3.92
CA ASN A 157 12.22 13.59 -4.77
C ASN A 157 12.36 13.25 -6.26
N TYR A 158 13.58 12.94 -6.70
CA TYR A 158 13.86 12.53 -8.08
C TYR A 158 13.20 11.18 -8.44
N ILE A 159 13.30 10.19 -7.56
CA ILE A 159 12.65 8.89 -7.72
C ILE A 159 11.14 9.06 -7.84
N TYR A 160 10.53 9.91 -7.01
CA TYR A 160 9.09 10.16 -7.07
C TYR A 160 8.69 10.81 -8.40
N ASP A 161 9.45 11.81 -8.88
CA ASP A 161 9.22 12.42 -10.20
C ASP A 161 9.31 11.39 -11.33
N LEU A 162 10.30 10.50 -11.26
CA LEU A 162 10.48 9.44 -12.24
C LEU A 162 9.35 8.40 -12.15
N SER A 163 8.86 8.11 -10.95
CA SER A 163 7.73 7.22 -10.71
C SER A 163 6.44 7.76 -11.33
N LEU A 164 6.20 9.08 -11.26
CA LEU A 164 5.08 9.73 -11.94
C LEU A 164 5.18 9.57 -13.46
N LYS A 165 6.38 9.76 -14.05
CA LYS A 165 6.60 9.55 -15.49
C LYS A 165 6.38 8.10 -15.89
N TYR A 166 6.84 7.16 -15.07
CA TYR A 166 6.62 5.74 -15.29
C TYR A 166 5.12 5.40 -15.26
N GLN A 167 4.38 5.88 -14.26
CA GLN A 167 2.96 5.63 -14.15
C GLN A 167 2.17 6.25 -15.31
N ALA A 168 2.53 7.46 -15.74
CA ALA A 168 1.95 8.09 -16.93
C ALA A 168 2.19 7.24 -18.18
N TRP A 169 3.42 6.74 -18.37
CA TRP A 169 3.75 5.86 -19.48
C TRP A 169 2.94 4.55 -19.45
N LEU A 170 2.69 3.97 -18.27
CA LEU A 170 1.81 2.81 -18.14
C LEU A 170 0.39 3.15 -18.60
N ASP A 171 -0.16 4.24 -18.09
CA ASP A 171 -1.55 4.65 -18.34
C ASP A 171 -1.78 4.98 -19.83
N GLU A 172 -0.85 5.73 -20.45
CA GLU A 172 -0.91 6.11 -21.87
C GLU A 172 -0.89 4.91 -22.82
N ASN A 173 -0.21 3.82 -22.43
CA ASN A 173 -0.05 2.63 -23.27
C ASN A 173 -1.04 1.49 -22.91
N GLY A 174 -1.83 1.68 -21.85
CA GLY A 174 -2.66 0.62 -21.26
C GLY A 174 -1.82 -0.55 -20.76
N TYR A 175 -0.66 -0.26 -20.18
CA TYR A 175 0.22 -1.25 -19.56
C TYR A 175 -0.02 -1.34 -18.05
N TYR A 176 0.40 -2.46 -17.48
CA TYR A 176 0.25 -2.76 -16.05
C TYR A 176 1.54 -3.38 -15.51
N ASP A 177 1.94 -2.95 -14.32
CA ASP A 177 2.86 -3.74 -13.50
C ASP A 177 2.11 -4.64 -12.52
N GLU A 178 2.86 -5.46 -11.77
CA GLU A 178 2.28 -6.43 -10.85
C GLU A 178 1.45 -5.80 -9.72
N ASN A 179 1.82 -4.60 -9.25
CA ASN A 179 1.08 -3.90 -8.21
C ASN A 179 -0.23 -3.31 -8.75
N ASP A 180 -0.24 -2.83 -10.00
CA ASP A 180 -1.49 -2.42 -10.67
C ASP A 180 -2.47 -3.60 -10.78
N LEU A 181 -1.96 -4.77 -11.17
CA LEU A 181 -2.77 -5.97 -11.24
C LEU A 181 -3.33 -6.37 -9.87
N ALA A 182 -2.51 -6.26 -8.81
CA ALA A 182 -2.96 -6.55 -7.45
C ALA A 182 -4.11 -5.63 -7.00
N ILE A 183 -4.03 -4.32 -7.30
CA ILE A 183 -5.11 -3.36 -7.03
C ILE A 183 -6.38 -3.73 -7.78
N LEU A 184 -6.28 -4.10 -9.06
CA LEU A 184 -7.43 -4.47 -9.87
C LEU A 184 -8.11 -5.76 -9.35
N VAL A 185 -7.32 -6.75 -8.93
CA VAL A 185 -7.85 -7.96 -8.28
C VAL A 185 -8.52 -7.61 -6.96
N LEU A 186 -7.90 -6.79 -6.10
CA LEU A 186 -8.50 -6.33 -4.84
C LEU A 186 -9.86 -5.64 -5.07
N LYS A 187 -9.99 -4.83 -6.13
CA LYS A 187 -11.27 -4.21 -6.51
C LYS A 187 -12.34 -5.26 -6.87
N LYS A 188 -11.98 -6.27 -7.66
CA LYS A 188 -12.88 -7.38 -7.99
C LYS A 188 -13.28 -8.20 -6.75
N ILE A 189 -12.35 -8.45 -5.83
CA ILE A 189 -12.66 -9.14 -4.55
C ILE A 189 -13.71 -8.35 -3.77
N LYS A 190 -13.53 -7.03 -3.63
CA LYS A 190 -14.48 -6.15 -2.92
C LYS A 190 -15.86 -6.12 -3.55
N ASN A 191 -15.93 -6.20 -4.87
CA ASN A 191 -17.18 -6.27 -5.61
C ASN A 191 -17.81 -7.68 -5.61
N ASN A 192 -17.23 -8.64 -4.89
CA ASN A 192 -17.63 -10.06 -4.89
C ASN A 192 -17.64 -10.68 -6.30
N GLU A 193 -16.75 -10.22 -7.18
CA GLU A 193 -16.60 -10.72 -8.56
C GLU A 193 -15.61 -11.89 -8.66
N ILE A 194 -15.00 -12.29 -7.54
CA ILE A 194 -14.02 -13.38 -7.46
C ILE A 194 -14.43 -14.31 -6.33
N GLU A 195 -14.41 -15.62 -6.61
CA GLU A 195 -14.57 -16.65 -5.59
C GLU A 195 -13.33 -16.72 -4.68
N LYS A 196 -13.57 -16.70 -3.38
CA LYS A 196 -12.51 -16.78 -2.36
C LYS A 196 -12.06 -18.22 -2.14
N TYR A 197 -10.79 -18.40 -1.84
CA TYR A 197 -10.16 -19.69 -1.55
C TYR A 197 -10.29 -20.06 -0.08
N ASP A 198 -10.35 -21.37 0.19
CA ASP A 198 -10.33 -21.90 1.56
C ASP A 198 -8.93 -21.85 2.17
N TYR A 199 -7.88 -22.05 1.34
CA TYR A 199 -6.46 -22.04 1.74
C TYR A 199 -5.59 -21.43 0.64
N ILE A 200 -4.52 -20.74 1.03
CA ILE A 200 -3.49 -20.23 0.12
C ILE A 200 -2.11 -20.58 0.69
N LEU A 201 -1.28 -21.19 -0.15
CA LEU A 201 0.12 -21.49 0.13
C LEU A 201 0.99 -20.52 -0.69
N VAL A 202 1.84 -19.77 0.00
CA VAL A 202 2.77 -18.82 -0.61
C VAL A 202 4.18 -19.27 -0.31
N ASP A 203 4.98 -19.40 -1.35
CA ASP A 203 6.42 -19.61 -1.28
C ASP A 203 7.12 -18.32 -1.74
N GLU A 204 8.35 -18.09 -1.29
CA GLU A 204 9.14 -16.88 -1.57
C GLU A 204 8.43 -15.57 -1.17
N ILE A 205 7.92 -15.49 0.07
CA ILE A 205 7.21 -14.31 0.58
C ILE A 205 8.03 -13.02 0.47
N GLN A 206 9.36 -13.10 0.54
CA GLN A 206 10.29 -11.99 0.45
C GLN A 206 10.32 -11.32 -0.94
N ASP A 207 9.83 -12.00 -1.99
CA ASP A 207 9.73 -11.43 -3.34
C ASP A 207 8.43 -10.63 -3.56
N LEU A 208 7.49 -10.70 -2.60
CA LEU A 208 6.19 -10.05 -2.69
C LEU A 208 6.18 -8.68 -2.00
N THR A 209 5.43 -7.75 -2.57
CA THR A 209 5.15 -6.45 -1.93
C THR A 209 4.05 -6.60 -0.88
N GLU A 210 3.98 -5.71 0.10
CA GLU A 210 2.91 -5.71 1.12
C GLU A 210 1.51 -5.67 0.49
N LEU A 211 1.34 -4.92 -0.58
CA LEU A 211 0.11 -4.84 -1.37
C LEU A 211 -0.26 -6.19 -2.01
N GLN A 212 0.72 -6.93 -2.53
CA GLN A 212 0.50 -8.27 -3.09
C GLN A 212 0.16 -9.28 -2.00
N ILE A 213 0.82 -9.18 -0.84
CA ILE A 213 0.51 -10.00 0.34
C ILE A 213 -0.93 -9.74 0.79
N LEU A 214 -1.34 -8.47 0.86
CA LEU A 214 -2.72 -8.14 1.19
C LEU A 214 -3.72 -8.75 0.20
N MET A 215 -3.46 -8.63 -1.10
CA MET A 215 -4.31 -9.23 -2.12
C MET A 215 -4.48 -10.72 -1.88
N LEU A 216 -3.42 -11.45 -1.53
CA LEU A 216 -3.49 -12.87 -1.20
C LEU A 216 -4.33 -13.12 0.06
N ILE A 217 -4.16 -12.31 1.12
CA ILE A 217 -4.96 -12.42 2.34
C ILE A 217 -6.46 -12.18 2.06
N GLU A 218 -6.79 -11.18 1.23
CA GLU A 218 -8.18 -10.85 0.89
C GLU A 218 -8.87 -11.89 -0.01
N LEU A 219 -8.09 -12.73 -0.70
CA LEU A 219 -8.59 -13.87 -1.46
C LEU A 219 -9.04 -15.03 -0.58
N LEU A 220 -8.77 -15.03 0.72
CA LEU A 220 -9.19 -16.09 1.63
C LEU A 220 -10.59 -15.85 2.18
N LYS A 221 -11.35 -16.94 2.35
CA LYS A 221 -12.58 -16.94 3.16
C LYS A 221 -12.26 -16.72 4.63
N ASP A 222 -11.23 -17.42 5.13
CA ASP A 222 -10.68 -17.27 6.47
C ASP A 222 -9.21 -16.85 6.36
N LYS A 223 -8.89 -15.65 6.84
CA LYS A 223 -7.54 -15.05 6.76
C LYS A 223 -6.49 -15.84 7.54
N SER A 224 -6.89 -16.73 8.44
CA SER A 224 -5.97 -17.62 9.18
C SER A 224 -5.48 -18.82 8.38
N ASN A 225 -6.12 -19.13 7.24
CA ASN A 225 -5.78 -20.26 6.38
C ASN A 225 -4.68 -19.94 5.35
N ILE A 226 -3.75 -19.06 5.70
CA ILE A 226 -2.59 -18.73 4.89
C ILE A 226 -1.35 -19.40 5.45
N PHE A 227 -0.54 -20.00 4.59
CA PHE A 227 0.79 -20.47 4.95
C PHE A 227 1.82 -19.73 4.09
N LEU A 228 2.77 -19.10 4.77
CA LEU A 228 3.82 -18.26 4.17
C LEU A 228 5.17 -18.93 4.40
N GLY A 229 5.86 -19.28 3.33
CA GLY A 229 7.25 -19.72 3.32
C GLY A 229 8.15 -18.71 2.62
N GLY A 230 9.42 -18.69 3.02
CA GLY A 230 10.47 -17.87 2.42
C GLY A 230 11.70 -17.77 3.30
N ASP A 231 12.80 -17.33 2.72
CA ASP A 231 14.08 -17.16 3.39
C ASP A 231 14.30 -15.70 3.81
N VAL A 232 14.96 -15.51 4.95
CA VAL A 232 15.48 -14.21 5.38
C VAL A 232 16.95 -14.15 4.94
N HIS A 233 17.29 -13.21 4.07
CA HIS A 233 18.67 -12.95 3.63
C HIS A 233 19.33 -11.84 4.45
#